data_AF-A0A536BYW6-F1
#
_entry.id   AF-A0A536BYW6-F1
#
_cell.length_a   1.000
_cell.length_b   1.000
_cell.length_c   1.000
_cell.angle_alpha   90.00
_cell.angle_beta   90.00
_cell.angle_gamma   90.00
#
_symmetry.space_group_name_H-M   'P 1'
#
loop_
_entity.id
_entity.type
_entity.pdbx_description
1 polymer ?
#
loop_
_entity_poly.entity_id
_entity_poly.type
_entity_poly.pdbx_seq_one_letter_code
_entity_poly.pdbx_strand_id
1 'polypeptide(L)'
;MAQRSLTPEERQRYARHLALAEVGPAGQQKLLRARVLIVGVGALGSPVALYLAASGVGTIGLADHDHVRLSNLQRQIIHTMEGVNRSKVDGAARTVSALNPDIKVETIEATVDERNAIDLLDRYDVIVDGTDSFRARYLLSDAAYLRRKPLVHGSIFRIEGQVTVFVPGRGCYRCLYPQPPPAGAIEESENVGVFAALPGIIGTIQAAETIKLVTGVGDGLVNRVLLHDTMAMTFREVRYRRNHACPVCGDNPTVQTLVDYDAFVLEAHT
;
A
#
# COMPACT_ATOMS: atom_id res chain seq x y z
N MET A 1 13.11 -25.10 5.68
CA MET A 1 11.73 -25.57 5.46
C MET A 1 11.59 -26.02 4.01
N ALA A 2 11.07 -27.23 3.77
CA ALA A 2 10.92 -27.77 2.42
C ALA A 2 10.06 -26.85 1.52
N GLN A 3 10.41 -26.75 0.23
CA GLN A 3 9.60 -26.03 -0.75
C GLN A 3 8.32 -26.80 -1.03
N ARG A 4 7.17 -26.13 -0.96
CA ARG A 4 5.88 -26.71 -1.36
C ARG A 4 5.94 -26.90 -2.87
N SER A 5 5.52 -28.06 -3.37
CA SER A 5 5.33 -28.23 -4.80
C SER A 5 4.07 -27.50 -5.26
N LEU A 6 4.16 -26.75 -6.36
CA LEU A 6 2.99 -26.14 -7.00
C LEU A 6 2.02 -27.23 -7.49
N THR A 7 0.72 -26.98 -7.42
CA THR A 7 -0.27 -27.85 -8.09
C THR A 7 -0.20 -27.68 -9.62
N PRO A 8 -0.79 -28.59 -10.42
CA PRO A 8 -0.93 -28.39 -11.86
C PRO A 8 -1.62 -27.07 -12.22
N GLU A 9 -2.68 -26.72 -11.50
CA GLU A 9 -3.46 -25.51 -11.69
C GLU A 9 -2.63 -24.26 -11.36
N GLU A 10 -1.86 -24.28 -10.26
CA GLU A 10 -0.95 -23.19 -9.92
C GLU A 10 0.16 -23.04 -10.97
N ARG A 11 0.72 -24.15 -11.48
CA ARG A 11 1.70 -24.10 -12.58
C ARG A 11 1.11 -23.46 -13.83
N GLN A 12 -0.13 -23.79 -14.17
CA GLN A 12 -0.81 -23.21 -15.33
C GLN A 12 -1.12 -21.72 -15.10
N ARG A 13 -1.69 -21.36 -13.94
CA ARG A 13 -2.05 -19.98 -13.57
C ARG A 13 -0.82 -19.07 -13.57
N TYR A 14 0.28 -19.51 -12.95
CA TYR A 14 1.48 -18.69 -12.78
C TYR A 14 2.55 -18.97 -13.84
N ALA A 15 2.22 -19.68 -14.93
CA ALA A 15 3.18 -20.08 -15.97
C ALA A 15 4.05 -18.92 -16.48
N ARG A 16 3.48 -17.72 -16.59
CA ARG A 16 4.19 -16.51 -17.02
C ARG A 16 5.23 -16.03 -16.00
N HIS A 17 4.94 -16.08 -14.69
CA HIS A 17 5.95 -15.81 -13.65
C HIS A 17 7.01 -16.92 -13.57
N LEU A 18 6.60 -18.18 -13.72
CA LEU A 18 7.53 -19.32 -13.68
C LEU A 18 8.55 -19.27 -14.83
N ALA A 19 8.17 -18.71 -15.98
CA ALA A 19 9.04 -18.55 -17.13
C ALA A 19 9.97 -17.31 -17.05
N LEU A 20 9.71 -16.36 -16.16
CA LEU A 20 10.59 -15.20 -15.97
C LEU A 20 11.84 -15.60 -15.18
N ALA A 21 13.02 -15.34 -15.72
CA ALA A 21 14.29 -15.70 -15.09
C ALA A 21 14.48 -15.00 -13.73
N GLU A 22 13.98 -13.77 -13.62
CA GLU A 22 14.07 -12.95 -12.42
C GLU A 22 13.18 -13.50 -11.29
N VAL A 23 12.01 -14.06 -11.62
CA VAL A 23 11.03 -14.55 -10.64
C VAL A 23 11.13 -16.06 -10.46
N GLY A 24 10.84 -16.81 -11.52
CA GLY A 24 10.90 -18.27 -11.57
C GLY A 24 10.06 -18.98 -10.48
N PRO A 25 10.25 -20.30 -10.34
CA PRO A 25 9.57 -21.08 -9.30
C PRO A 25 9.86 -20.61 -7.87
N ALA A 26 11.08 -20.14 -7.61
CA ALA A 26 11.48 -19.68 -6.29
C ALA A 26 10.76 -18.39 -5.89
N GLY A 27 10.66 -17.41 -6.79
CA GLY A 27 9.92 -16.17 -6.57
C GLY A 27 8.42 -16.42 -6.40
N GLN A 28 7.83 -17.27 -7.26
CA GLN A 28 6.42 -17.63 -7.13
C GLN A 28 6.12 -18.31 -5.78
N GLN A 29 7.03 -19.17 -5.30
CA GLN A 29 6.87 -19.80 -3.99
C GLN A 29 6.96 -18.79 -2.82
N LYS A 30 7.74 -17.71 -2.96
CA LYS A 30 7.77 -16.62 -1.97
C LYS A 30 6.43 -15.87 -1.97
N LEU A 31 5.87 -15.56 -3.14
CA LEU A 31 4.55 -14.93 -3.27
C LEU A 31 3.46 -15.76 -2.57
N LEU A 32 3.40 -17.06 -2.86
CA LEU A 32 2.41 -17.96 -2.27
C LEU A 32 2.52 -18.12 -0.74
N ARG A 33 3.66 -17.73 -0.13
CA ARG A 33 3.87 -17.75 1.32
C ARG A 33 3.66 -16.38 1.97
N ALA A 34 3.72 -15.32 1.18
CA ALA A 34 3.68 -13.97 1.69
C ALA A 34 2.29 -13.57 2.17
N ARG A 35 2.30 -12.73 3.20
CA ARG A 35 1.11 -12.09 3.76
C ARG A 35 1.26 -10.59 3.55
N VAL A 36 0.36 -9.98 2.78
CA VAL A 36 0.39 -8.53 2.51
C VAL A 36 -0.85 -7.87 3.09
N LEU A 37 -0.67 -6.78 3.84
CA LEU A 37 -1.76 -5.93 4.31
C LEU A 37 -1.92 -4.74 3.36
N ILE A 38 -3.13 -4.50 2.89
CA ILE A 38 -3.51 -3.29 2.14
C ILE A 38 -4.43 -2.47 3.04
N VAL A 39 -3.97 -1.27 3.42
CA VAL A 39 -4.77 -0.32 4.21
C VAL A 39 -5.35 0.73 3.26
N GLY A 40 -6.67 0.79 3.18
CA GLY A 40 -7.41 1.54 2.18
C GLY A 40 -7.63 0.71 0.90
N VAL A 41 -8.85 0.25 0.68
CA VAL A 41 -9.27 -0.52 -0.51
C VAL A 41 -10.09 0.35 -1.45
N GLY A 42 -9.64 1.60 -1.58
CA GLY A 42 -10.18 2.61 -2.46
C GLY A 42 -9.45 2.66 -3.80
N ALA A 43 -9.11 3.86 -4.27
CA ALA A 43 -8.61 4.07 -5.64
C ALA A 43 -7.22 3.47 -5.86
N LEU A 44 -6.31 3.60 -4.89
CA LEU A 44 -4.96 3.03 -4.93
C LEU A 44 -4.96 1.55 -4.54
N GLY A 45 -5.70 1.18 -3.48
CA GLY A 45 -5.78 -0.20 -3.02
C GLY A 45 -6.43 -1.16 -4.02
N SER A 46 -7.35 -0.68 -4.87
CA SER A 46 -8.03 -1.49 -5.89
C SER A 46 -7.05 -2.22 -6.83
N PRO A 47 -6.22 -1.53 -7.64
CA PRO A 47 -5.25 -2.20 -8.50
C PRO A 47 -4.22 -3.00 -7.72
N VAL A 48 -3.81 -2.56 -6.51
CA VAL A 48 -2.89 -3.33 -5.66
C VAL A 48 -3.48 -4.70 -5.34
N ALA A 49 -4.68 -4.75 -4.77
CA ALA A 49 -5.34 -6.00 -4.40
C ALA A 49 -5.52 -6.93 -5.60
N LEU A 50 -5.96 -6.39 -6.75
CA LEU A 50 -6.16 -7.17 -7.97
C LEU A 50 -4.86 -7.78 -8.49
N TYR A 51 -3.77 -7.00 -8.61
CA TYR A 51 -2.50 -7.52 -9.13
C TYR A 51 -1.79 -8.44 -8.14
N LEU A 52 -1.86 -8.20 -6.84
CA LEU A 52 -1.31 -9.12 -5.84
C LEU A 52 -2.07 -10.46 -5.82
N ALA A 53 -3.39 -10.41 -5.96
CA ALA A 53 -4.22 -11.61 -6.07
C ALA A 53 -3.90 -12.40 -7.35
N ALA A 54 -3.85 -11.73 -8.50
CA ALA A 54 -3.47 -12.36 -9.77
C ALA A 54 -2.05 -12.96 -9.73
N SER A 55 -1.14 -12.33 -8.98
CA SER A 55 0.25 -12.79 -8.80
C SER A 55 0.40 -13.94 -7.82
N GLY A 56 -0.66 -14.31 -7.09
CA GLY A 56 -0.63 -15.41 -6.13
C GLY A 56 0.03 -15.06 -4.80
N VAL A 57 -0.15 -13.84 -4.29
CA VAL A 57 0.19 -13.54 -2.89
C VAL A 57 -0.70 -14.39 -1.98
N GLY A 58 -0.08 -15.25 -1.17
CA GLY A 58 -0.78 -16.32 -0.45
C GLY A 58 -1.83 -15.84 0.56
N THR A 59 -1.61 -14.70 1.21
CA THR A 59 -2.63 -14.04 2.03
C THR A 59 -2.66 -12.54 1.78
N ILE A 60 -3.85 -12.02 1.51
CA ILE A 60 -4.11 -10.57 1.37
C ILE A 60 -5.05 -10.14 2.49
N GLY A 61 -4.56 -9.28 3.38
CA GLY A 61 -5.36 -8.54 4.34
C GLY A 61 -5.90 -7.27 3.71
N LEU A 62 -7.20 -7.03 3.82
CA LEU A 62 -7.90 -5.86 3.29
C LEU A 62 -8.48 -5.06 4.46
N ALA A 63 -7.94 -3.88 4.74
CA ALA A 63 -8.41 -3.00 5.80
C ALA A 63 -9.04 -1.73 5.23
N ASP A 64 -10.33 -1.52 5.48
CA ASP A 64 -11.08 -0.32 5.12
C ASP A 64 -12.34 -0.26 6.01
N HIS A 65 -12.81 0.93 6.33
CA HIS A 65 -14.01 1.13 7.15
C HIS A 65 -15.19 1.71 6.34
N ASP A 66 -14.92 2.13 5.11
CA ASP A 66 -15.88 2.80 4.27
C ASP A 66 -16.83 1.82 3.56
N HIS A 67 -17.94 2.40 3.12
CA HIS A 67 -18.84 1.79 2.16
C HIS A 67 -18.59 2.35 0.75
N VAL A 68 -18.93 1.57 -0.28
CA VAL A 68 -18.80 1.99 -1.68
C VAL A 68 -19.82 3.09 -1.98
N ARG A 69 -19.36 4.25 -2.48
CA ARG A 69 -20.21 5.33 -2.99
C ARG A 69 -20.23 5.30 -4.53
N LEU A 70 -21.32 5.77 -5.15
CA LEU A 70 -21.41 5.87 -6.62
C LEU A 70 -20.23 6.69 -7.22
N SER A 71 -19.88 7.80 -6.58
CA SER A 71 -18.76 8.66 -6.97
C SER A 71 -17.38 7.99 -6.88
N ASN A 72 -17.28 6.83 -6.22
CA ASN A 72 -16.05 6.05 -6.15
C ASN A 72 -15.80 5.25 -7.43
N LEU A 73 -16.87 4.83 -8.13
CA LEU A 73 -16.78 3.85 -9.22
C LEU A 73 -15.99 4.34 -10.44
N GLN A 74 -15.80 5.65 -10.59
CA GLN A 74 -14.96 6.21 -11.65
C GLN A 74 -13.47 5.85 -11.51
N ARG A 75 -13.01 5.48 -10.30
CA ARG A 75 -11.58 5.19 -10.02
C ARG A 75 -11.30 3.99 -9.10
N GLN A 76 -12.31 3.42 -8.45
CA GLN A 76 -12.15 2.28 -7.54
C GLN A 76 -12.60 0.99 -8.24
N ILE A 77 -11.77 0.53 -9.17
CA ILE A 77 -12.09 -0.52 -10.15
C ILE A 77 -12.36 -1.90 -9.57
N ILE A 78 -12.07 -2.11 -8.28
CA ILE A 78 -12.38 -3.38 -7.58
C ILE A 78 -13.87 -3.47 -7.19
N HIS A 79 -14.57 -2.33 -7.17
CA HIS A 79 -15.98 -2.20 -6.80
C HIS A 79 -16.85 -2.05 -8.05
N THR A 80 -18.11 -2.45 -7.93
CA THR A 80 -19.09 -2.39 -9.02
C THR A 80 -20.37 -1.70 -8.57
N MET A 81 -21.31 -1.46 -9.50
CA MET A 81 -22.63 -0.90 -9.19
C MET A 81 -23.39 -1.72 -8.13
N GLU A 82 -23.25 -3.04 -8.12
CA GLU A 82 -23.89 -3.92 -7.12
C GLU A 82 -23.33 -3.69 -5.70
N GLY A 83 -22.09 -3.20 -5.62
CA GLY A 83 -21.40 -2.90 -4.37
C GLY A 83 -21.82 -1.59 -3.70
N VAL A 84 -22.54 -0.70 -4.40
CA VAL A 84 -22.92 0.62 -3.85
C VAL A 84 -23.70 0.46 -2.54
N ASN A 85 -23.33 1.26 -1.54
CA ASN A 85 -23.80 1.20 -0.14
C ASN A 85 -23.44 -0.07 0.63
N ARG A 86 -22.58 -0.95 0.09
CA ARG A 86 -22.04 -2.10 0.81
C ARG A 86 -20.61 -1.80 1.27
N SER A 87 -20.16 -2.57 2.27
CA SER A 87 -18.79 -2.53 2.77
C SER A 87 -17.76 -2.67 1.64
N LYS A 88 -16.76 -1.79 1.62
CA LYS A 88 -15.65 -1.86 0.65
C LYS A 88 -14.84 -3.13 0.84
N VAL A 89 -14.52 -3.52 2.08
CA VAL A 89 -13.67 -4.71 2.32
C VAL A 89 -14.35 -5.99 1.87
N ASP A 90 -15.66 -6.13 2.11
CA ASP A 90 -16.39 -7.32 1.67
C ASP A 90 -16.53 -7.38 0.15
N GLY A 91 -16.82 -6.23 -0.48
CA GLY A 91 -16.88 -6.12 -1.95
C GLY A 91 -15.56 -6.50 -2.59
N ALA A 92 -14.46 -5.93 -2.08
CA ALA A 92 -13.12 -6.24 -2.55
C ALA A 92 -12.74 -7.69 -2.32
N ALA A 93 -13.08 -8.28 -1.16
CA ALA A 93 -12.79 -9.67 -0.87
C ALA A 93 -13.48 -10.62 -1.84
N ARG A 94 -14.75 -10.34 -2.20
CA ARG A 94 -15.45 -11.10 -3.25
C ARG A 94 -14.75 -11.01 -4.60
N THR A 95 -14.38 -9.80 -5.03
CA THR A 95 -13.67 -9.59 -6.31
C THR A 95 -12.31 -10.32 -6.34
N VAL A 96 -11.53 -10.20 -5.26
CA VAL A 96 -10.22 -10.86 -5.13
C VAL A 96 -10.37 -12.39 -5.15
N SER A 97 -11.32 -12.93 -4.39
CA SER A 97 -11.55 -14.37 -4.31
C SER A 97 -12.06 -14.95 -5.63
N ALA A 98 -12.87 -14.19 -6.37
CA ALA A 98 -13.33 -14.57 -7.70
C ALA A 98 -12.18 -14.56 -8.73
N LEU A 99 -11.23 -13.63 -8.61
CA LEU A 99 -10.05 -13.56 -9.47
C LEU A 99 -9.08 -14.71 -9.21
N ASN A 100 -8.82 -15.00 -7.93
CA ASN A 100 -7.94 -16.08 -7.52
C ASN A 100 -8.48 -16.79 -6.26
N PRO A 101 -9.19 -17.91 -6.42
CA PRO A 101 -9.75 -18.65 -5.28
C PRO A 101 -8.69 -19.41 -4.47
N ASP A 102 -7.45 -19.50 -4.95
CA ASP A 102 -6.37 -20.27 -4.32
C ASP A 102 -5.65 -19.47 -3.20
N ILE A 103 -5.96 -18.17 -3.06
CA ILE A 103 -5.37 -17.30 -2.04
C ILE A 103 -6.31 -17.08 -0.85
N LYS A 104 -5.74 -16.77 0.31
CA LYS A 104 -6.52 -16.40 1.51
C LYS A 104 -6.77 -14.90 1.51
N VAL A 105 -8.03 -14.50 1.65
CA VAL A 105 -8.40 -13.10 1.91
C VAL A 105 -8.84 -12.94 3.35
N GLU A 106 -8.31 -11.93 4.04
CA GLU A 106 -8.70 -11.55 5.40
C GLU A 106 -9.29 -10.14 5.36
N THR A 107 -10.56 -9.98 5.78
CA THR A 107 -11.21 -8.67 5.84
C THR A 107 -11.05 -8.05 7.23
N ILE A 108 -10.75 -6.75 7.26
CA ILE A 108 -10.65 -5.93 8.46
C ILE A 108 -11.52 -4.70 8.25
N GLU A 109 -12.79 -4.81 8.63
CA GLU A 109 -13.74 -3.70 8.55
C GLU A 109 -13.58 -2.76 9.74
N ALA A 110 -12.49 -1.98 9.74
CA ALA A 110 -12.17 -1.05 10.81
C ALA A 110 -11.25 0.06 10.32
N THR A 111 -11.31 1.20 10.99
CA THR A 111 -10.30 2.25 10.84
C THR A 111 -8.99 1.74 11.43
N VAL A 112 -7.91 1.81 10.66
CA VAL A 112 -6.56 1.53 11.18
C VAL A 112 -6.08 2.77 11.95
N ASP A 113 -5.77 2.59 13.22
CA ASP A 113 -5.43 3.66 14.15
C ASP A 113 -4.31 3.23 15.11
N GLU A 114 -3.88 4.15 15.97
CA GLU A 114 -2.83 3.95 16.96
C GLU A 114 -3.13 2.83 17.98
N ARG A 115 -4.41 2.45 18.14
CA ARG A 115 -4.86 1.43 19.08
C ARG A 115 -4.75 0.02 18.50
N ASN A 116 -4.88 -0.13 17.18
CA ASN A 116 -4.88 -1.43 16.51
C ASN A 116 -3.72 -1.67 15.53
N ALA A 117 -3.02 -0.63 15.08
CA ALA A 117 -2.05 -0.75 14.00
C ALA A 117 -0.90 -1.70 14.33
N ILE A 118 -0.38 -1.68 15.56
CA ILE A 118 0.74 -2.54 15.97
C ILE A 118 0.39 -4.02 15.81
N ASP A 119 -0.69 -4.45 16.46
CA ASP A 119 -1.12 -5.86 16.44
C ASP A 119 -1.54 -6.29 15.04
N LEU A 120 -2.17 -5.39 14.28
CA LEU A 120 -2.59 -5.66 12.92
C LEU A 120 -1.40 -5.89 11.98
N LEU A 121 -0.43 -4.97 11.98
CA LEU A 121 0.74 -5.01 11.09
C LEU A 121 1.65 -6.20 11.37
N ASP A 122 1.69 -6.70 12.61
CA ASP A 122 2.53 -7.85 12.99
C ASP A 122 2.20 -9.13 12.22
N ARG A 123 0.93 -9.28 11.80
CA ARG A 123 0.43 -10.46 11.10
C ARG A 123 0.86 -10.54 9.63
N TYR A 124 1.52 -9.51 9.11
CA TYR A 124 1.85 -9.38 7.68
C TYR A 124 3.34 -9.13 7.46
N ASP A 125 3.82 -9.51 6.28
CA ASP A 125 5.22 -9.36 5.87
C ASP A 125 5.49 -8.00 5.24
N VAL A 126 4.53 -7.49 4.47
CA VAL A 126 4.61 -6.20 3.76
C VAL A 126 3.30 -5.42 3.96
N ILE A 127 3.42 -4.13 4.19
CA ILE A 127 2.29 -3.21 4.33
C ILE A 127 2.20 -2.34 3.07
N VAL A 128 1.00 -2.13 2.56
CA VAL A 128 0.73 -1.21 1.44
C VAL A 128 -0.22 -0.11 1.94
N ASP A 129 0.22 1.13 1.80
CA ASP A 129 -0.60 2.30 2.05
C ASP A 129 -1.37 2.68 0.78
N GLY A 130 -2.66 2.32 0.76
CA GLY A 130 -3.63 2.72 -0.27
C GLY A 130 -4.57 3.82 0.21
N THR A 131 -4.21 4.54 1.28
CA THR A 131 -5.02 5.59 1.91
C THR A 131 -4.83 6.95 1.25
N ASP A 132 -5.75 7.88 1.52
CA ASP A 132 -5.72 9.24 1.00
C ASP A 132 -5.59 10.32 2.09
N SER A 133 -5.38 9.93 3.36
CA SER A 133 -5.27 10.88 4.48
C SER A 133 -3.85 11.04 5.01
N PHE A 134 -3.49 12.26 5.43
CA PHE A 134 -2.20 12.51 6.07
C PHE A 134 -2.03 11.72 7.38
N ARG A 135 -3.08 11.69 8.20
CA ARG A 135 -3.15 10.91 9.44
C ARG A 135 -2.68 9.46 9.23
N ALA A 136 -3.27 8.77 8.26
CA ALA A 136 -2.94 7.37 7.98
C ALA A 136 -1.50 7.21 7.47
N ARG A 137 -0.99 8.13 6.64
CA ARG A 137 0.39 8.07 6.13
C ARG A 137 1.44 8.12 7.24
N TYR A 138 1.27 9.04 8.20
CA TYR A 138 2.17 9.14 9.36
C TYR A 138 2.03 7.91 10.27
N LEU A 139 0.79 7.55 10.63
CA LEU A 139 0.50 6.37 11.44
C LEU A 139 1.13 5.10 10.86
N LEU A 140 0.88 4.80 9.58
CA LEU A 140 1.36 3.58 8.94
C LEU A 140 2.89 3.56 8.81
N SER A 141 3.51 4.70 8.49
CA SER A 141 4.98 4.80 8.45
C SER A 141 5.61 4.52 9.81
N ASP A 142 5.09 5.15 10.86
CA ASP A 142 5.65 5.05 12.21
C ASP A 142 5.40 3.64 12.76
N ALA A 143 4.20 3.09 12.59
CA ALA A 143 3.87 1.72 12.98
C ALA A 143 4.71 0.68 12.21
N ALA A 144 4.87 0.83 10.90
CA ALA A 144 5.68 -0.07 10.08
C ALA A 144 7.16 -0.03 10.51
N TYR A 145 7.71 1.14 10.83
CA TYR A 145 9.05 1.24 11.38
C TYR A 145 9.18 0.51 12.72
N LEU A 146 8.28 0.77 13.66
CA LEU A 146 8.28 0.14 15.00
C LEU A 146 8.13 -1.39 14.92
N ARG A 147 7.35 -1.89 13.95
CA ARG A 147 7.14 -3.34 13.73
C ARG A 147 8.10 -3.98 12.74
N ARG A 148 9.10 -3.21 12.29
CA ARG A 148 10.12 -3.64 11.32
C ARG A 148 9.52 -4.23 10.04
N LYS A 149 8.43 -3.64 9.56
CA LYS A 149 7.75 -4.01 8.31
C LYS A 149 8.11 -3.02 7.19
N PRO A 150 8.42 -3.47 5.97
CA PRO A 150 8.47 -2.58 4.82
C PRO A 150 7.08 -2.02 4.51
N LEU A 151 7.04 -0.75 4.10
CA LEU A 151 5.83 -0.03 3.71
C LEU A 151 5.95 0.43 2.25
N VAL A 152 5.03 -0.01 1.40
CA VAL A 152 4.88 0.50 0.03
C VAL A 152 3.87 1.64 0.04
N HIS A 153 4.35 2.85 -0.14
CA HIS A 153 3.54 4.05 -0.09
C HIS A 153 3.22 4.57 -1.48
N GLY A 154 1.96 4.90 -1.71
CA GLY A 154 1.49 5.63 -2.88
C GLY A 154 0.63 6.80 -2.44
N SER A 155 0.68 7.90 -3.20
CA SER A 155 -0.24 9.01 -3.00
C SER A 155 -0.53 9.70 -4.31
N ILE A 156 -1.69 10.35 -4.39
CA ILE A 156 -2.17 11.05 -5.56
C ILE A 156 -2.75 12.40 -5.15
N PHE A 157 -2.66 13.37 -6.05
CA PHE A 157 -3.31 14.66 -5.94
C PHE A 157 -3.60 15.18 -7.35
N ARG A 158 -4.88 15.40 -7.66
CA ARG A 158 -5.32 15.85 -8.99
C ARG A 158 -4.88 14.93 -10.13
N ILE A 159 -3.82 15.33 -10.84
CA ILE A 159 -3.23 14.67 -12.01
C ILE A 159 -1.83 14.10 -11.71
N GLU A 160 -1.32 14.32 -10.50
CA GLU A 160 0.02 13.92 -10.08
C GLU A 160 -0.05 12.78 -9.09
N GLY A 161 0.90 11.86 -9.18
CA GLY A 161 1.05 10.78 -8.22
C GLY A 161 2.49 10.51 -7.88
N GLN A 162 2.68 9.78 -6.79
CA GLN A 162 4.00 9.34 -6.36
C GLN A 162 3.97 7.97 -5.72
N VAL A 163 5.09 7.25 -5.84
CA VAL A 163 5.32 5.96 -5.17
C VAL A 163 6.72 5.93 -4.56
N THR A 164 6.83 5.38 -3.36
CA THR A 164 8.12 5.07 -2.72
C THR A 164 7.98 3.85 -1.82
N VAL A 165 9.12 3.26 -1.45
CA VAL A 165 9.17 2.16 -0.49
C VAL A 165 9.98 2.57 0.73
N PHE A 166 9.38 2.46 1.91
CA PHE A 166 10.08 2.66 3.17
C PHE A 166 10.48 1.30 3.74
N VAL A 167 11.78 1.14 3.99
CA VAL A 167 12.33 -0.03 4.66
C VAL A 167 12.89 0.41 6.01
N PRO A 168 12.49 -0.23 7.13
CA PRO A 168 12.97 0.11 8.46
C PRO A 168 14.49 0.22 8.52
N GLY A 169 14.99 1.36 9.04
CA GLY A 169 16.40 1.68 9.13
C GLY A 169 17.05 2.29 7.88
N ARG A 170 16.36 2.31 6.73
CA ARG A 170 16.86 2.93 5.48
C ARG A 170 16.29 4.32 5.20
N GLY A 171 15.11 4.61 5.75
CA GLY A 171 14.35 5.85 5.61
C GLY A 171 12.88 5.61 5.98
N CYS A 172 12.16 6.64 6.40
CA CYS A 172 10.73 6.58 6.68
C CYS A 172 10.00 7.80 6.09
N TYR A 173 8.67 7.85 6.19
CA TYR A 173 7.88 8.97 5.68
C TYR A 173 8.34 10.31 6.25
N ARG A 174 8.64 10.37 7.57
CA ARG A 174 9.15 11.58 8.24
C ARG A 174 10.54 12.03 7.78
N CYS A 175 11.33 11.17 7.14
CA CYS A 175 12.58 11.62 6.52
C CYS A 175 12.33 12.48 5.28
N LEU A 176 11.22 12.21 4.58
CA LEU A 176 10.82 12.91 3.36
C LEU A 176 9.89 14.09 3.67
N TYR A 177 8.94 13.89 4.59
CA TYR A 177 7.96 14.87 5.04
C TYR A 177 7.98 14.93 6.58
N PRO A 178 8.85 15.77 7.18
CA PRO A 178 9.04 15.78 8.64
C PRO A 178 7.79 16.13 9.44
N GLN A 179 6.96 17.03 8.90
CA GLN A 179 5.73 17.52 9.50
C GLN A 179 4.60 17.53 8.47
N PRO A 180 3.35 17.30 8.89
CA PRO A 180 2.20 17.43 8.01
C PRO A 180 2.08 18.88 7.51
N PRO A 181 1.44 19.09 6.35
CA PRO A 181 1.18 20.43 5.85
C PRO A 181 0.27 21.22 6.82
N PRO A 182 0.38 22.56 6.88
CA PRO A 182 -0.48 23.40 7.72
C PRO A 182 -1.97 23.25 7.36
N ALA A 183 -2.86 23.58 8.30
CA ALA A 183 -4.30 23.56 8.06
C ALA A 183 -4.67 24.44 6.87
N GLY A 184 -5.53 23.95 5.99
CA GLY A 184 -5.99 24.67 4.81
C GLY A 184 -4.95 24.83 3.69
N ALA A 185 -3.71 24.34 3.87
CA ALA A 185 -2.71 24.36 2.79
C ALA A 185 -3.08 23.40 1.64
N ILE A 186 -3.91 22.41 1.91
CA ILE A 186 -4.40 21.42 0.94
C ILE A 186 -5.90 21.27 1.19
N GLU A 187 -6.70 21.47 0.14
CA GLU A 187 -8.15 21.25 0.18
C GLU A 187 -8.47 19.80 0.55
N GLU A 188 -9.56 19.60 1.29
CA GLU A 188 -10.03 18.26 1.64
C GLU A 188 -10.29 17.42 0.38
N SER A 189 -9.81 16.17 0.41
CA SER A 189 -9.68 15.28 -0.75
C SER A 189 -10.99 15.01 -1.50
N GLU A 190 -12.15 15.17 -0.85
CA GLU A 190 -13.45 14.92 -1.48
C GLU A 190 -13.86 16.01 -2.49
N ASN A 191 -13.36 17.24 -2.33
CA ASN A 191 -13.67 18.36 -3.23
C ASN A 191 -12.63 18.55 -4.34
N VAL A 192 -11.48 17.87 -4.23
CA VAL A 192 -10.41 17.92 -5.24
C VAL A 192 -10.63 16.82 -6.27
N GLY A 193 -10.91 17.22 -7.51
CA GLY A 193 -11.03 16.28 -8.63
C GLY A 193 -9.75 15.48 -8.85
N VAL A 194 -9.88 14.17 -9.11
CA VAL A 194 -8.77 13.25 -9.39
C VAL A 194 -8.97 12.64 -10.77
N PHE A 195 -7.90 12.60 -11.58
CA PHE A 195 -7.94 11.95 -12.89
C PHE A 195 -8.15 10.44 -12.74
N ALA A 196 -9.20 9.89 -13.37
CA ALA A 196 -9.70 8.54 -13.12
C ALA A 196 -8.64 7.43 -13.21
N ALA A 197 -7.75 7.51 -14.21
CA ALA A 197 -6.75 6.47 -14.46
C ALA A 197 -5.49 6.58 -13.58
N LEU A 198 -5.22 7.76 -13.00
CA LEU A 198 -4.01 8.01 -12.21
C LEU A 198 -3.85 7.03 -11.04
N PRO A 199 -4.88 6.78 -10.19
CA PRO A 199 -4.78 5.77 -9.14
C PRO A 199 -4.46 4.38 -9.66
N GLY A 200 -4.96 4.03 -10.85
CA GLY A 200 -4.64 2.78 -11.53
C GLY A 200 -3.15 2.66 -11.83
N ILE A 201 -2.54 3.72 -12.37
CA ILE A 201 -1.10 3.79 -12.67
C ILE A 201 -0.28 3.63 -11.38
N ILE A 202 -0.57 4.47 -10.39
CA ILE A 202 0.19 4.52 -9.12
C ILE A 202 0.03 3.23 -8.34
N GLY A 203 -1.18 2.71 -8.20
CA GLY A 203 -1.44 1.47 -7.47
C GLY A 203 -0.87 0.23 -8.19
N THR A 204 -0.78 0.22 -9.52
CA THR A 204 -0.07 -0.84 -10.26
C THR A 204 1.44 -0.80 -9.97
N ILE A 205 2.02 0.40 -9.86
CA ILE A 205 3.42 0.55 -9.46
C ILE A 205 3.61 0.07 -8.00
N GLN A 206 2.69 0.39 -7.09
CA GLN A 206 2.70 -0.16 -5.72
C GLN A 206 2.64 -1.70 -5.70
N ALA A 207 1.80 -2.31 -6.54
CA ALA A 207 1.74 -3.76 -6.68
C ALA A 207 3.09 -4.33 -7.14
N ALA A 208 3.71 -3.71 -8.16
CA ALA A 208 5.01 -4.11 -8.68
C ALA A 208 6.12 -4.00 -7.61
N GLU A 209 6.17 -2.91 -6.84
CA GLU A 209 7.10 -2.76 -5.72
C GLU A 209 6.88 -3.81 -4.63
N THR A 210 5.63 -4.14 -4.33
CA THR A 210 5.28 -5.17 -3.36
C THR A 210 5.75 -6.56 -3.82
N ILE A 211 5.52 -6.91 -5.09
CA ILE A 211 5.99 -8.17 -5.68
C ILE A 211 7.52 -8.23 -5.64
N LYS A 212 8.21 -7.14 -6.01
CA LYS A 212 9.68 -7.07 -5.93
C LYS A 212 10.19 -7.26 -4.51
N LEU A 213 9.56 -6.64 -3.51
CA LEU A 213 9.93 -6.83 -2.10
C LEU A 213 9.78 -8.27 -1.64
N VAL A 214 8.63 -8.90 -1.94
CA VAL A 214 8.34 -10.28 -1.53
C VAL A 214 9.28 -11.27 -2.21
N THR A 215 9.53 -11.09 -3.50
CA THR A 215 10.37 -12.00 -4.28
C THR A 215 11.86 -11.74 -4.08
N GLY A 216 12.23 -10.52 -3.67
CA GLY A 216 13.61 -10.06 -3.50
C GLY A 216 14.31 -9.78 -4.83
N VAL A 217 13.58 -9.35 -5.85
CA VAL A 217 14.08 -9.18 -7.23
C VAL A 217 14.05 -7.72 -7.66
N GLY A 218 14.95 -7.38 -8.58
CA GLY A 218 15.06 -6.03 -9.15
C GLY A 218 15.43 -4.95 -8.14
N ASP A 219 15.42 -3.70 -8.60
CA ASP A 219 15.73 -2.53 -7.79
C ASP A 219 14.45 -1.84 -7.32
N GLY A 220 14.11 -1.97 -6.04
CA GLY A 220 12.92 -1.34 -5.44
C GLY A 220 13.10 0.16 -5.18
N LEU A 221 12.00 0.91 -5.05
CA LEU A 221 11.96 2.36 -4.80
C LEU A 221 12.34 2.76 -3.36
N VAL A 222 13.26 2.01 -2.74
CA VAL A 222 13.77 2.33 -1.41
C VAL A 222 14.67 3.56 -1.49
N ASN A 223 14.39 4.59 -0.70
CA ASN A 223 15.07 5.89 -0.72
C ASN A 223 14.95 6.66 -2.05
N ARG A 224 13.93 6.31 -2.84
CA ARG A 224 13.63 6.89 -4.15
C ARG A 224 12.14 7.17 -4.22
N VAL A 225 11.78 8.37 -4.65
CA VAL A 225 10.39 8.76 -4.91
C VAL A 225 10.23 8.80 -6.42
N LEU A 226 9.36 7.97 -6.96
CA LEU A 226 8.93 8.05 -8.34
C LEU A 226 7.74 9.01 -8.41
N LEU A 227 7.90 10.12 -9.12
CA LEU A 227 6.88 11.12 -9.38
C LEU A 227 6.30 10.89 -10.78
N HIS A 228 4.99 11.03 -10.92
CA HIS A 228 4.28 10.90 -12.18
C HIS A 228 3.32 12.06 -12.42
N ASP A 229 3.44 12.72 -13.57
CA ASP A 229 2.44 13.65 -14.11
C ASP A 229 1.63 12.94 -15.19
N THR A 230 0.32 12.79 -14.99
CA THR A 230 -0.56 12.06 -15.90
C THR A 230 -0.87 12.84 -17.18
N MET A 231 -0.86 14.17 -17.14
CA MET A 231 -1.15 14.99 -18.32
C MET A 231 0.03 15.02 -19.27
N ALA A 232 1.24 15.16 -18.72
CA ALA A 232 2.47 15.11 -19.49
C ALA A 232 2.97 13.68 -19.76
N MET A 233 2.41 12.68 -19.08
CA MET A 233 2.86 11.28 -19.08
C MET A 233 4.36 11.13 -18.77
N THR A 234 4.86 11.91 -17.81
CA THR A 234 6.27 11.89 -17.41
C THR A 234 6.48 11.11 -16.13
N PHE A 235 7.69 10.56 -15.98
CA PHE A 235 8.16 9.92 -14.75
C PHE A 235 9.48 10.56 -14.33
N ARG A 236 9.59 10.96 -13.07
CA ARG A 236 10.81 11.54 -12.50
C ARG A 236 11.17 10.84 -11.20
N GLU A 237 12.41 10.40 -11.09
CA GLU A 237 12.95 9.87 -9.83
C GLU A 237 13.62 10.98 -9.02
N VAL A 238 13.29 11.07 -7.73
CA VAL A 238 13.99 11.91 -6.75
C VAL A 238 14.55 11.01 -5.66
N ARG A 239 15.83 11.16 -5.32
CA ARG A 239 16.48 10.39 -4.26
C ARG A 239 16.47 11.19 -2.96
N TYR A 240 16.21 10.50 -1.86
CA TYR A 240 16.36 11.07 -0.52
C TYR A 240 17.26 10.19 0.33
N ARG A 241 17.68 10.69 1.49
CA ARG A 241 18.49 9.94 2.45
C ARG A 241 17.77 9.88 3.79
N ARG A 242 18.05 8.83 4.57
CA ARG A 242 17.68 8.78 5.98
C ARG A 242 18.18 10.04 6.68
N ASN A 243 17.29 10.70 7.41
CA ASN A 243 17.65 11.84 8.25
C ASN A 243 18.11 11.30 9.62
N HIS A 244 19.36 11.58 10.00
CA HIS A 244 19.94 11.18 11.29
C HIS A 244 19.22 11.81 12.50
N ALA A 245 18.58 12.96 12.29
CA ALA A 245 17.74 13.63 13.29
C ALA A 245 16.25 13.27 13.18
N CYS A 246 15.87 12.26 12.38
CA CYS A 246 14.47 11.84 12.26
C CYS A 246 13.94 11.36 13.63
N PRO A 247 12.78 11.85 14.10
CA PRO A 247 12.26 11.47 15.42
C PRO A 247 11.85 9.98 15.49
N VAL A 248 11.67 9.32 14.36
CA VAL A 248 11.28 7.90 14.27
C VAL A 248 12.48 7.01 13.99
N CYS A 249 13.22 7.27 12.91
CA CYS A 249 14.31 6.38 12.46
C CYS A 249 15.71 6.98 12.54
N GLY A 250 15.87 8.12 13.22
CA GLY A 250 17.17 8.78 13.44
C GLY A 250 18.06 8.00 14.39
N ASP A 251 19.21 8.59 14.77
CA ASP A 251 20.17 7.94 15.66
C ASP A 251 19.72 7.98 17.13
N ASN A 252 18.88 8.97 17.49
CA ASN A 252 18.25 9.10 18.81
C ASN A 252 16.72 9.28 18.65
N PRO A 253 15.96 8.21 18.40
CA PRO A 253 14.53 8.30 18.13
C PRO A 253 13.73 8.71 19.37
N THR A 254 12.83 9.67 19.20
CA THR A 254 11.92 10.18 20.24
C THR A 254 10.51 9.59 20.14
N VAL A 255 10.08 9.17 18.95
CA VAL A 255 8.82 8.46 18.73
C VAL A 255 9.05 6.97 18.97
N GLN A 256 8.65 6.50 20.15
CA GLN A 256 8.78 5.10 20.57
C GLN A 256 7.44 4.35 20.58
N THR A 257 6.34 5.10 20.61
CA THR A 257 4.97 4.59 20.57
C THR A 257 4.17 5.37 19.55
N LEU A 258 3.05 4.80 19.12
CA LEU A 258 2.08 5.54 18.32
C LEU A 258 1.43 6.62 19.18
N VAL A 259 1.18 7.78 18.57
CA VAL A 259 0.52 8.93 19.19
C VAL A 259 -0.88 9.10 18.61
N ASP A 260 -1.66 10.03 19.14
CA ASP A 260 -2.88 10.47 18.48
C ASP A 260 -2.51 11.25 17.20
N TYR A 261 -2.73 10.61 16.04
CA TYR A 261 -2.39 11.21 14.75
C TYR A 261 -3.40 12.24 14.29
N ASP A 262 -4.61 12.24 14.83
CA ASP A 262 -5.60 13.29 14.57
C ASP A 262 -5.14 14.56 15.28
N ALA A 263 -4.79 14.46 16.57
CA ALA A 263 -4.18 15.57 17.31
C ALA A 263 -2.86 16.03 16.69
N PHE A 264 -1.96 15.11 16.30
CA PHE A 264 -0.67 15.47 15.69
C PHE A 264 -0.82 16.27 14.39
N VAL A 265 -1.76 15.87 13.53
CA VAL A 265 -2.04 16.62 12.30
C VAL A 265 -2.64 17.97 12.67
N LEU A 266 -3.57 18.03 13.63
CA LEU A 266 -4.20 19.27 14.11
C LEU A 266 -3.24 20.25 14.81
N GLU A 267 -2.27 19.78 15.60
CA GLU A 267 -1.32 20.62 16.33
C GLU A 267 -0.25 21.23 15.43
N ALA A 268 0.07 20.58 14.30
CA ALA A 268 0.85 21.22 13.24
C ALA A 268 0.11 22.40 12.58
N HIS A 269 -1.12 22.68 13.02
CA HIS A 269 -1.97 23.79 12.57
C HIS A 269 -2.06 24.96 13.57
N THR A 270 -1.30 24.92 14.68
CA THR A 270 -1.16 26.01 15.67
C THR A 270 0.28 26.49 15.73
#